data_AF-A0A0Q9X123-F1
#
_entry.id   AF-A0A0Q9X123-F1
#
_cell.length_a   1.000
_cell.length_b   1.000
_cell.length_c   1.000
_cell.angle_alpha   90.00
_cell.angle_beta   90.00
_cell.angle_gamma   90.00
#
_symmetry.space_group_name_H-M   'P 1'
#
loop_
_entity.id
_entity.type
_entity.pdbx_description
1 polymer ?
#
loop_
_entity_poly.entity_id
_entity_poly.type
_entity_poly.pdbx_seq_one_letter_code
_entity_poly.pdbx_strand_id
1 'polypeptide(L)'
;MDFCVPESSVNDDTILDVCKESEEEIDNVNGIDCEICNGTDGTYACVSKTQYALCVNGSVTKSNVLDCATDEVCVLSAQTDYNNTCVPSCALSFLNLEATCSNDVVVIPTVAPPNKDAMKTICDGIDTTSLFFYTPYAEDTNCNGFIYCQRTSVQDTAWVVLYLTCPTPATPYYDSAKRICVSTRPTNC
;
A
#
# COMPACT_ATOMS: atom_id res chain seq x y z
N MET A 1 -18.64 33.13 37.88
CA MET A 1 -17.46 33.02 38.75
C MET A 1 -16.53 32.12 37.97
N ASP A 2 -15.64 32.73 37.19
CA ASP A 2 -14.73 31.97 36.33
C ASP A 2 -13.55 31.48 37.15
N PHE A 3 -13.30 30.18 37.07
CA PHE A 3 -12.11 29.54 37.63
C PHE A 3 -11.01 29.63 36.59
N CYS A 4 -10.09 30.58 36.74
CA CYS A 4 -8.87 30.63 35.95
C CYS A 4 -7.76 29.86 36.68
N VAL A 5 -7.10 28.93 35.97
CA VAL A 5 -5.95 28.18 36.48
C VAL A 5 -4.69 28.65 35.75
N PRO A 6 -3.52 28.76 36.41
CA PRO A 6 -2.26 29.07 35.73
C PRO A 6 -1.91 27.99 34.69
N GLU A 7 -1.44 28.40 33.51
CA GLU A 7 -1.08 27.47 32.42
C GLU A 7 -0.06 26.41 32.85
N SER A 8 0.88 26.76 33.72
CA SER A 8 1.88 25.83 34.26
C SER A 8 1.31 24.69 35.11
N SER A 9 0.04 24.78 35.49
CA SER A 9 -0.66 23.78 36.30
C SER A 9 -1.50 22.81 35.47
N VAL A 10 -1.63 23.06 34.16
CA VAL A 10 -2.22 22.13 33.19
C VAL A 10 -1.15 21.10 32.86
N ASN A 11 -1.42 19.83 33.15
CA ASN A 11 -0.41 18.76 33.06
C ASN A 11 -0.98 17.43 32.54
N ASP A 12 -2.20 17.46 32.00
CA ASP A 12 -2.92 16.34 31.38
C ASP A 12 -3.17 15.09 32.26
N ASP A 13 -2.65 15.08 33.50
CA ASP A 13 -2.89 14.02 34.50
C ASP A 13 -3.91 14.44 35.57
N THR A 14 -3.86 15.70 36.03
CA THR A 14 -4.65 16.17 37.18
C THR A 14 -5.53 17.37 36.88
N ILE A 15 -5.12 18.25 35.97
CA ILE A 15 -5.92 19.38 35.49
C ILE A 15 -5.88 19.33 33.96
N LEU A 16 -7.03 18.99 33.37
CA LEU A 16 -7.21 18.79 31.94
C LEU A 16 -7.59 20.10 31.25
N ASP A 17 -7.01 20.36 30.07
CA ASP A 17 -7.46 21.44 29.20
C ASP A 17 -8.68 21.00 28.38
N VAL A 18 -9.86 21.40 28.85
CA VAL A 18 -11.16 21.08 28.21
C VAL A 18 -11.55 22.12 27.15
N CYS A 19 -10.76 23.19 27.00
CA CYS A 19 -11.02 24.28 26.06
C CYS A 19 -10.19 24.16 24.77
N LYS A 20 -9.31 23.14 24.67
CA LYS A 20 -8.80 22.70 23.37
C LYS A 20 -9.98 22.22 22.52
N GLU A 21 -10.37 23.04 21.54
CA GLU A 21 -11.34 22.66 20.52
C GLU A 21 -10.77 21.48 19.70
N SER A 22 -11.11 20.26 20.11
CA SER A 22 -11.07 19.02 19.32
C SER A 22 -9.91 18.84 18.31
N GLU A 23 -8.69 19.19 18.69
CA GLU A 23 -7.47 18.64 18.10
C GLU A 23 -7.03 17.51 19.04
N GLU A 24 -7.77 16.39 18.99
CA GLU A 24 -7.36 15.16 19.66
C GLU A 24 -5.92 14.85 19.26
N GLU A 25 -5.05 14.76 20.26
CA GLU A 25 -3.87 13.93 20.22
C GLU A 25 -4.26 12.54 19.71
N ILE A 26 -4.00 12.31 18.41
CA ILE A 26 -3.42 11.04 18.01
C ILE A 26 -1.92 11.29 18.00
N ASP A 27 -1.26 10.97 19.10
CA ASP A 27 0.12 10.50 19.07
C ASP A 27 0.26 9.59 17.82
N ASN A 28 1.07 9.98 16.82
CA ASN A 28 1.27 9.33 15.50
C ASN A 28 0.38 9.76 14.30
N VAL A 29 0.24 11.05 13.98
CA VAL A 29 -0.23 11.41 12.63
C VAL A 29 0.92 11.30 11.63
N ASN A 30 1.23 10.06 11.23
CA ASN A 30 1.80 9.84 9.90
C ASN A 30 0.88 10.59 8.94
N GLY A 31 1.40 11.56 8.17
CA GLY A 31 0.64 12.64 7.51
C GLY A 31 -0.77 12.26 7.01
N ILE A 32 -1.71 13.20 6.99
CA ILE A 32 -3.18 12.95 6.95
C ILE A 32 -3.69 11.92 5.91
N ASP A 33 -2.96 11.71 4.81
CA ASP A 33 -3.29 10.74 3.74
C ASP A 33 -2.42 9.47 3.76
N CYS A 34 -1.63 9.26 4.81
CA CYS A 34 -0.73 8.13 4.97
C CYS A 34 -1.52 6.86 5.30
N GLU A 35 -1.19 5.77 4.61
CA GLU A 35 -1.93 4.51 4.61
C GLU A 35 -3.40 4.65 4.19
N ILE A 36 -3.76 5.72 3.49
CA ILE A 36 -5.12 5.94 2.98
C ILE A 36 -5.16 5.73 1.47
N CYS A 37 -6.12 4.93 1.02
CA CYS A 37 -6.40 4.69 -0.40
C CYS A 37 -7.25 5.82 -1.01
N ASN A 38 -6.78 7.06 -0.92
CA ASN A 38 -7.52 8.26 -1.34
C ASN A 38 -6.88 9.04 -2.49
N GLY A 39 -5.83 8.51 -3.13
CA GLY A 39 -5.34 9.05 -4.40
C GLY A 39 -6.47 9.05 -5.46
N THR A 40 -6.33 9.83 -6.53
CA THR A 40 -7.40 10.04 -7.52
C THR A 40 -7.97 8.76 -8.13
N ASP A 41 -7.14 7.72 -8.28
CA ASP A 41 -7.58 6.39 -8.75
C ASP A 41 -7.66 5.35 -7.62
N GLY A 42 -7.40 5.76 -6.37
CA GLY A 42 -7.40 4.90 -5.19
C GLY A 42 -6.51 3.66 -5.34
N THR A 43 -5.51 3.71 -6.22
CA THR A 43 -4.72 2.55 -6.66
C THR A 43 -3.51 2.32 -5.77
N TYR A 44 -2.91 3.38 -5.23
CA TYR A 44 -1.77 3.29 -4.32
C TYR A 44 -2.00 4.14 -3.08
N ALA A 45 -1.31 3.79 -2.00
CA ALA A 45 -1.19 4.60 -0.79
C ALA A 45 0.27 4.63 -0.35
N CYS A 46 0.74 5.77 0.14
CA CYS A 46 2.02 5.84 0.84
C CYS A 46 1.89 5.15 2.20
N VAL A 47 2.89 4.37 2.59
CA VAL A 47 2.93 3.70 3.92
C VAL A 47 4.12 4.15 4.77
N SER A 48 5.08 4.81 4.13
CA SER A 48 6.16 5.57 4.77
C SER A 48 6.62 6.68 3.81
N LYS A 49 7.58 7.50 4.24
CA LYS A 49 8.22 8.49 3.37
C LYS A 49 8.80 7.91 2.10
N THR A 50 9.24 6.66 2.11
CA THR A 50 9.97 6.04 0.99
C THR A 50 9.30 4.77 0.48
N GLN A 51 8.10 4.44 0.98
CA GLN A 51 7.38 3.24 0.59
C GLN A 51 5.92 3.52 0.31
N TYR A 52 5.38 2.71 -0.60
CA TYR A 52 3.98 2.72 -0.99
C TYR A 52 3.47 1.29 -1.13
N ALA A 53 2.16 1.13 -1.14
CA ALA A 53 1.52 -0.15 -1.34
C ALA A 53 0.30 -0.01 -2.24
N LEU A 54 -0.07 -1.12 -2.90
CA LEU A 54 -1.28 -1.18 -3.72
C LEU A 54 -2.52 -1.17 -2.83
N CYS A 55 -3.51 -0.41 -3.26
CA CYS A 55 -4.84 -0.40 -2.70
C CYS A 55 -5.76 -1.38 -3.45
N VAL A 56 -6.40 -2.27 -2.70
CA VAL A 56 -7.37 -3.24 -3.23
C VAL A 56 -8.68 -3.05 -2.47
N ASN A 57 -9.75 -2.74 -3.21
CA ASN A 57 -11.07 -2.45 -2.64
C ASN A 57 -11.03 -1.36 -1.54
N GLY A 58 -10.22 -0.32 -1.74
CA GLY A 58 -10.06 0.79 -0.79
C GLY A 58 -9.23 0.46 0.46
N SER A 59 -8.60 -0.71 0.51
CA SER A 59 -7.73 -1.12 1.62
C SER A 59 -6.27 -1.25 1.18
N VAL A 60 -5.33 -0.79 2.01
CA VAL A 60 -3.89 -0.90 1.75
C VAL A 60 -3.42 -2.34 1.90
N THR A 61 -2.76 -2.85 0.86
CA THR A 61 -2.22 -4.22 0.85
C THR A 61 -0.81 -4.25 1.43
N LYS A 62 -0.69 -4.33 2.77
CA LYS A 62 0.61 -4.37 3.47
C LYS A 62 1.48 -5.59 3.14
N SER A 63 0.97 -6.58 2.41
CA SER A 63 1.74 -7.71 1.87
C SER A 63 2.54 -7.37 0.60
N ASN A 64 2.27 -6.23 -0.06
CA ASN A 64 3.01 -5.74 -1.23
C ASN A 64 3.49 -4.31 -1.04
N VAL A 65 4.26 -4.08 0.03
CA VAL A 65 4.97 -2.83 0.18
C VAL A 65 6.09 -2.76 -0.86
N LEU A 66 6.13 -1.65 -1.60
CA LEU A 66 7.11 -1.33 -2.61
C LEU A 66 7.93 -0.14 -2.14
N ASP A 67 9.23 -0.20 -2.36
CA ASP A 67 10.13 0.90 -2.09
C ASP A 67 10.16 1.86 -3.29
N CYS A 68 10.14 3.16 -3.01
CA CYS A 68 10.60 4.17 -3.95
C CYS A 68 12.11 4.02 -4.19
N ALA A 69 12.63 4.55 -5.29
CA ALA A 69 14.06 4.47 -5.55
C ALA A 69 14.86 5.25 -4.49
N THR A 70 16.17 5.03 -4.48
CA THR A 70 17.08 5.85 -3.66
C THR A 70 16.90 7.33 -4.03
N ASP A 71 16.79 8.18 -3.01
CA ASP A 71 16.53 9.63 -3.11
C ASP A 71 15.12 10.04 -3.58
N GLU A 72 14.18 9.10 -3.68
CA GLU A 72 12.77 9.40 -3.92
C GLU A 72 11.93 9.30 -2.64
N VAL A 73 10.88 10.11 -2.59
CA VAL A 73 9.87 10.06 -1.53
C VAL A 73 8.49 9.78 -2.10
N CYS A 74 7.65 9.12 -1.32
CA CYS A 74 6.27 8.83 -1.67
C CYS A 74 5.41 10.09 -1.52
N VAL A 75 4.81 10.52 -2.63
CA VAL A 75 3.91 11.66 -2.71
C VAL A 75 2.65 11.21 -3.44
N LEU A 76 1.57 10.97 -2.69
CA LEU A 76 0.33 10.46 -3.24
C LEU A 76 -0.32 11.43 -4.25
N SER A 77 -0.23 12.74 -4.03
CA SER A 77 -0.73 13.76 -4.96
C SER A 77 0.02 13.76 -6.30
N ALA A 78 1.29 13.34 -6.32
CA ALA A 78 2.07 13.27 -7.56
C ALA A 78 1.56 12.17 -8.51
N GLN A 79 0.86 11.16 -7.98
CA GLN A 79 0.20 10.17 -8.82
C GLN A 79 -0.86 10.82 -9.72
N THR A 80 -1.60 11.81 -9.21
CA THR A 80 -2.63 12.52 -9.97
C THR A 80 -2.02 13.44 -11.01
N ASP A 81 -0.99 14.19 -10.62
CA ASP A 81 -0.45 15.28 -11.44
C ASP A 81 0.57 14.77 -12.48
N TYR A 82 1.27 13.67 -12.17
CA TYR A 82 2.42 13.19 -12.95
C TYR A 82 2.36 11.69 -13.25
N ASN A 83 1.30 10.98 -12.84
CA ASN A 83 1.18 9.53 -12.96
C ASN A 83 2.37 8.78 -12.32
N ASN A 84 2.94 9.33 -11.25
CA ASN A 84 4.03 8.73 -10.50
C ASN A 84 3.88 9.00 -9.00
N THR A 85 3.95 7.94 -8.19
CA THR A 85 3.82 8.02 -6.72
C THR A 85 5.15 8.34 -6.04
N CYS A 86 6.28 8.02 -6.67
CA CYS A 86 7.61 8.28 -6.12
C CYS A 86 8.23 9.50 -6.81
N VAL A 87 8.56 10.52 -6.03
CA VAL A 87 9.08 11.80 -6.53
C VAL A 87 10.52 11.98 -6.05
N PRO A 88 11.47 12.31 -6.95
CA PRO A 88 12.83 12.65 -6.55
C PRO A 88 12.84 13.80 -5.55
N SER A 89 13.63 13.66 -4.48
CA SER A 89 13.72 14.66 -3.40
C SER A 89 14.11 16.04 -3.91
N CYS A 90 14.92 16.09 -4.98
CA CYS A 90 15.33 17.34 -5.63
C CYS A 90 14.17 18.07 -6.35
N ALA A 91 13.14 17.36 -6.77
CA ALA A 91 11.99 17.92 -7.48
C ALA A 91 10.90 18.45 -6.53
N LEU A 92 10.91 18.04 -5.26
CA LEU A 92 9.88 18.41 -4.27
C LEU A 92 9.71 19.92 -4.13
N SER A 93 10.82 20.64 -3.90
CA SER A 93 10.80 22.10 -3.73
C SER A 93 10.39 22.84 -5.01
N PHE A 94 10.74 22.31 -6.18
CA PHE A 94 10.40 22.91 -7.46
C PHE A 94 8.92 22.73 -7.80
N LEU A 95 8.37 21.55 -7.49
CA LEU A 95 6.97 21.20 -7.73
C LEU A 95 6.05 21.58 -6.56
N ASN A 96 6.61 22.14 -5.48
CA ASN A 96 5.89 22.44 -4.23
C ASN A 96 5.12 21.23 -3.69
N LEU A 97 5.79 20.07 -3.68
CA LEU A 97 5.28 18.79 -3.20
C LEU A 97 5.93 18.43 -1.87
N GLU A 98 5.19 17.70 -1.04
CA GLU A 98 5.68 17.18 0.24
C GLU A 98 5.35 15.68 0.36
N ALA A 99 6.17 14.96 1.14
CA ALA A 99 5.94 13.55 1.39
C ALA A 99 4.58 13.34 2.08
N THR A 100 3.82 12.36 1.63
CA THR A 100 2.48 12.08 2.17
C THR A 100 2.53 11.54 3.59
N CYS A 101 3.51 10.66 3.85
CA CYS A 101 3.78 10.12 5.17
C CYS A 101 4.94 10.88 5.82
N SER A 102 4.88 11.07 7.14
CA SER A 102 5.94 11.73 7.92
C SER A 102 6.88 10.73 8.60
N ASN A 103 6.52 9.44 8.69
CA ASN A 103 7.39 8.39 9.21
C ASN A 103 8.46 7.93 8.22
N ASP A 104 9.66 7.78 8.75
CA ASP A 104 10.75 7.00 8.12
C ASP A 104 10.67 5.50 8.47
N VAL A 105 9.66 5.11 9.28
CA VAL A 105 9.43 3.71 9.65
C VAL A 105 9.03 2.93 8.40
N VAL A 106 9.93 2.06 7.97
CA VAL A 106 9.73 1.12 6.89
C VAL A 106 8.70 0.08 7.33
N VAL A 107 7.61 -0.06 6.57
CA VAL A 107 6.62 -1.11 6.75
C VAL A 107 7.17 -2.38 6.12
N ILE A 108 7.65 -3.28 6.97
CA ILE A 108 8.08 -4.61 6.53
C ILE A 108 6.84 -5.51 6.53
N PRO A 109 6.52 -6.16 5.40
CA PRO A 109 5.44 -7.14 5.38
C PRO A 109 5.75 -8.26 6.38
N THR A 110 4.76 -8.66 7.18
CA THR A 110 4.90 -9.73 8.21
C THR A 110 5.28 -11.08 7.61
N VAL A 111 5.03 -11.25 6.32
CA VAL A 111 5.51 -12.35 5.49
C VAL A 111 6.13 -11.71 4.27
N ALA A 112 7.42 -11.94 4.03
CA ALA A 112 8.05 -11.47 2.81
C ALA A 112 7.23 -11.98 1.61
N PRO A 113 6.81 -11.11 0.68
CA PRO A 113 6.21 -11.59 -0.55
C PRO A 113 7.21 -12.55 -1.25
N PRO A 114 6.70 -13.48 -2.06
CA PRO A 114 7.53 -14.39 -2.83
C PRO A 114 8.62 -13.63 -3.60
N ASN A 115 9.77 -14.27 -3.82
CA ASN A 115 10.86 -13.64 -4.56
C ASN A 115 10.34 -13.12 -5.93
N LYS A 116 10.52 -11.82 -6.19
CA LYS A 116 10.07 -11.17 -7.43
C LYS A 116 10.57 -11.87 -8.69
N ASP A 117 11.80 -12.38 -8.71
CA ASP A 117 12.33 -13.08 -9.89
C ASP A 117 11.72 -14.47 -10.06
N ALA A 118 11.37 -15.14 -8.96
CA ALA A 118 10.58 -16.37 -9.02
C ALA A 118 9.16 -16.09 -9.55
N MET A 119 8.51 -15.01 -9.10
CA MET A 119 7.19 -14.61 -9.61
C MET A 119 7.21 -14.26 -11.11
N LYS A 120 8.24 -13.55 -11.59
CA LYS A 120 8.41 -13.27 -13.03
C LYS A 120 8.49 -14.57 -13.84
N THR A 121 9.25 -15.55 -13.34
CA THR A 121 9.37 -16.86 -13.99
C THR A 121 8.01 -17.57 -14.08
N ILE A 122 7.16 -17.45 -13.05
CA ILE A 122 5.79 -17.95 -13.08
C ILE A 122 4.98 -17.24 -14.17
N CYS A 123 5.08 -15.91 -14.27
CA CYS A 123 4.38 -15.14 -15.30
C CYS A 123 4.79 -15.54 -16.72
N ASP A 124 6.09 -15.74 -16.97
CA ASP A 124 6.60 -16.17 -18.29
C ASP A 124 6.06 -17.53 -18.73
N GLY A 125 5.84 -18.45 -17.78
CA GLY A 125 5.43 -19.83 -18.06
C GLY A 125 3.93 -20.04 -18.32
N ILE A 126 3.07 -19.07 -18.03
CA ILE A 126 1.61 -19.23 -18.02
C ILE A 126 0.96 -18.68 -19.30
N ASP A 127 1.20 -17.41 -19.61
CA ASP A 127 0.48 -16.71 -20.69
C ASP A 127 1.40 -15.69 -21.38
N THR A 128 1.73 -15.96 -22.64
CA THR A 128 2.60 -15.14 -23.49
C THR A 128 1.84 -14.24 -24.44
N THR A 129 0.51 -14.18 -24.33
CA THR A 129 -0.37 -13.41 -25.23
C THR A 129 -1.07 -12.26 -24.54
N SER A 130 -1.27 -12.35 -23.22
CA SER A 130 -1.91 -11.29 -22.44
C SER A 130 -0.92 -10.19 -22.05
N LEU A 131 -1.39 -8.95 -21.96
CA LEU A 131 -0.63 -7.84 -21.37
C LEU A 131 -0.69 -7.86 -19.84
N PHE A 132 -1.78 -8.39 -19.29
CA PHE A 132 -1.92 -8.62 -17.87
C PHE A 132 -2.77 -9.87 -17.61
N PHE A 133 -2.49 -10.58 -16.51
CA PHE A 133 -3.31 -11.67 -16.02
C PHE A 133 -3.04 -11.96 -14.54
N TYR A 134 -3.89 -12.80 -13.96
CA TYR A 134 -3.73 -13.33 -12.61
C TYR A 134 -3.47 -14.83 -12.68
N THR A 135 -2.58 -15.33 -11.83
CA THR A 135 -2.19 -16.74 -11.75
C THR A 135 -2.04 -17.18 -10.29
N PRO A 136 -2.37 -18.42 -9.92
CA PRO A 136 -2.20 -18.88 -8.56
C PRO A 136 -0.72 -18.89 -8.14
N TYR A 137 -0.45 -18.63 -6.87
CA TYR A 137 0.87 -18.85 -6.30
C TYR A 137 0.95 -20.27 -5.74
N ALA A 138 1.54 -21.20 -6.51
CA ALA A 138 1.52 -22.63 -6.20
C ALA A 138 2.20 -23.02 -4.87
N GLU A 139 3.05 -22.15 -4.32
CA GLU A 139 3.71 -22.39 -3.03
C GLU A 139 2.82 -21.99 -1.84
N ASP A 140 1.74 -21.23 -2.05
CA ASP A 140 0.78 -20.96 -0.98
C ASP A 140 -0.20 -22.12 -0.81
N THR A 141 0.09 -22.96 0.19
CA THR A 141 -0.77 -24.09 0.57
C THR A 141 -2.13 -23.67 1.11
N ASN A 142 -2.31 -22.40 1.50
CA ASN A 142 -3.58 -21.86 2.00
C ASN A 142 -4.51 -21.38 0.89
N CYS A 143 -4.06 -21.39 -0.37
CA CYS A 143 -4.84 -20.97 -1.53
C CYS A 143 -5.32 -19.52 -1.47
N ASN A 144 -4.70 -18.69 -0.65
CA ASN A 144 -5.08 -17.31 -0.44
C ASN A 144 -4.31 -16.37 -1.37
N GLY A 145 -3.07 -16.74 -1.70
CA GLY A 145 -2.13 -15.99 -2.50
C GLY A 145 -2.27 -16.23 -4.00
N PHE A 146 -2.14 -15.16 -4.76
CA PHE A 146 -2.12 -15.18 -6.22
C PHE A 146 -1.21 -14.07 -6.74
N ILE A 147 -0.74 -14.21 -7.97
CA ILE A 147 0.20 -13.27 -8.59
C ILE A 147 -0.54 -12.51 -9.68
N TYR A 148 -0.39 -11.19 -9.66
CA TYR A 148 -0.69 -10.32 -10.79
C TYR A 148 0.56 -10.15 -11.64
N CYS A 149 0.43 -10.42 -12.93
CA CYS A 149 1.47 -10.28 -13.93
C CYS A 149 1.06 -9.19 -14.92
N GLN A 150 1.90 -8.19 -15.16
CA GLN A 150 1.70 -7.17 -16.19
C GLN A 150 2.98 -6.87 -16.97
N ARG A 151 2.86 -6.58 -18.26
CA ARG A 151 3.95 -6.13 -19.13
C ARG A 151 3.46 -5.04 -20.07
N THR A 152 4.41 -4.26 -20.62
CA THR A 152 4.07 -3.10 -21.44
C THR A 152 3.61 -3.45 -22.86
N SER A 153 4.08 -4.59 -23.39
CA SER A 153 3.68 -5.11 -24.69
C SER A 153 3.77 -6.64 -24.71
N VAL A 154 3.12 -7.29 -25.68
CA VAL A 154 3.14 -8.77 -25.78
C VAL A 154 4.52 -9.33 -26.20
N GLN A 155 5.40 -8.47 -26.68
CA GLN A 155 6.78 -8.78 -27.04
C GLN A 155 7.76 -8.52 -25.89
N ASP A 156 7.32 -7.83 -24.84
CA ASP A 156 8.12 -7.53 -23.67
C ASP A 156 8.18 -8.77 -22.76
N THR A 157 9.36 -9.04 -22.23
CA THR A 157 9.64 -10.10 -21.24
C THR A 157 9.81 -9.52 -19.84
N ALA A 158 9.80 -8.20 -19.69
CA ALA A 158 9.85 -7.53 -18.40
C ALA A 158 8.46 -7.53 -17.75
N TRP A 159 8.21 -8.50 -16.89
CA TRP A 159 7.01 -8.53 -16.05
C TRP A 159 7.15 -7.64 -14.82
N VAL A 160 6.17 -6.76 -14.64
CA VAL A 160 5.77 -6.22 -13.35
C VAL A 160 4.94 -7.28 -12.64
N VAL A 161 5.33 -7.64 -11.42
CA VAL A 161 4.71 -8.72 -10.65
C VAL A 161 4.32 -8.25 -9.25
N LEU A 162 3.12 -8.62 -8.81
CA LEU A 162 2.62 -8.33 -7.47
C LEU A 162 2.00 -9.59 -6.86
N TYR A 163 2.25 -9.84 -5.57
CA TYR A 163 1.72 -10.99 -4.84
C TYR A 163 0.48 -10.60 -4.05
N LEU A 164 -0.70 -10.80 -4.59
CA LEU A 164 -1.96 -10.43 -3.95
C LEU A 164 -2.50 -11.55 -3.07
N THR A 165 -3.26 -11.16 -2.05
CA THR A 165 -3.93 -12.10 -1.13
C THR A 165 -5.42 -11.87 -1.17
N CYS A 166 -6.19 -12.95 -1.16
CA CYS A 166 -7.64 -12.88 -1.19
C CYS A 166 -8.22 -12.30 0.11
N PRO A 167 -9.26 -11.45 0.03
CA PRO A 167 -9.87 -10.84 1.21
C PRO A 167 -10.44 -11.87 2.19
N THR A 168 -10.02 -11.81 3.45
CA THR A 168 -10.55 -12.62 4.54
C THR A 168 -11.56 -11.82 5.37
N PRO A 169 -12.64 -12.42 5.90
CA PRO A 169 -12.99 -13.84 5.83
C PRO A 169 -13.96 -14.21 4.68
N ALA A 170 -14.47 -13.24 3.92
CA ALA A 170 -15.59 -13.45 3.00
C ALA A 170 -15.24 -14.33 1.78
N THR A 171 -14.08 -14.09 1.15
CA THR A 171 -13.64 -14.82 -0.05
C THR A 171 -12.17 -15.16 0.09
N PRO A 172 -11.77 -16.07 0.99
CA PRO A 172 -10.38 -16.23 1.39
C PRO A 172 -9.55 -17.06 0.40
N TYR A 173 -10.15 -17.63 -0.65
CA TYR A 173 -9.46 -18.53 -1.57
C TYR A 173 -9.43 -17.99 -3.00
N TYR A 174 -8.31 -18.12 -3.70
CA TYR A 174 -8.19 -17.74 -5.10
C TYR A 174 -8.56 -18.91 -6.02
N ASP A 175 -9.54 -18.71 -6.90
CA ASP A 175 -9.94 -19.67 -7.94
C ASP A 175 -9.27 -19.27 -9.26
N SER A 176 -8.27 -20.05 -9.69
CA SER A 176 -7.51 -19.78 -10.92
C SER A 176 -8.29 -20.02 -12.21
N ALA A 177 -9.35 -20.84 -12.17
CA ALA A 177 -10.20 -21.08 -13.34
C ALA A 177 -11.13 -19.88 -13.58
N LYS A 178 -11.61 -19.26 -12.50
CA LYS A 178 -12.46 -18.05 -12.56
C LYS A 178 -11.67 -16.74 -12.47
N ARG A 179 -10.40 -16.82 -12.07
CA ARG A 179 -9.48 -15.70 -11.83
C ARG A 179 -10.01 -14.69 -10.78
N ILE A 180 -10.72 -15.18 -9.77
CA ILE A 180 -11.32 -14.35 -8.71
C ILE A 180 -11.19 -15.01 -7.34
N CYS A 181 -11.33 -14.21 -6.28
CA CYS A 181 -11.45 -14.74 -4.92
C CYS A 181 -12.86 -15.31 -4.68
N VAL A 182 -12.93 -16.46 -4.02
CA VAL A 182 -14.14 -17.24 -3.74
C VAL A 182 -14.20 -17.65 -2.27
N SER A 183 -15.41 -17.90 -1.77
CA SER A 183 -15.65 -18.33 -0.40
C SER A 183 -15.34 -19.82 -0.15
N THR A 184 -15.39 -20.64 -1.20
CA THR A 184 -15.17 -22.09 -1.13
C THR A 184 -13.81 -22.46 -1.71
N ARG A 185 -13.02 -23.24 -0.95
CA ARG A 185 -11.68 -23.68 -1.37
C ARG A 185 -11.75 -24.47 -2.70
N PRO A 186 -11.09 -24.02 -3.78
CA PRO A 186 -11.05 -24.72 -5.05
C PRO A 186 -10.31 -26.06 -4.96
N THR A 187 -10.67 -27.02 -5.82
CA THR A 187 -10.03 -28.35 -5.88
C THR A 187 -8.66 -28.37 -6.56
N ASN A 188 -8.37 -27.32 -7.34
CA ASN A 188 -7.06 -27.08 -7.96
C ASN A 188 -6.15 -26.26 -7.04
N CYS A 189 -6.48 -26.26 -5.76
CA CYS A 189 -5.62 -26.01 -4.63
C CYS A 189 -5.78 -27.17 -3.61
#